data_AF-A0A0Z8NV74-F1
#
_entry.id   AF-A0A0Z8NV74-F1
#
_cell.length_a   1.000
_cell.length_b   1.000
_cell.length_c   1.000
_cell.angle_alpha   90.00
_cell.angle_beta   90.00
_cell.angle_gamma   90.00
#
_symmetry.space_group_name_H-M   'P 1'
#
loop_
_entity.id
_entity.type
_entity.pdbx_description
1 polymer ?
#
loop_
_entity_poly.entity_id
_entity_poly.type
_entity_poly.pdbx_seq_one_letter_code
_entity_poly.pdbx_strand_id
1 'polypeptide(L)' 'MKKSSIYTYLLNREEAADYLGIDPKSFDKYFRSSDTLKRFMIGKRERFTRSALMDFVAKNLV' A
#
# COMPACT_ATOMS: atom_id res chain seq x y z
N MET A 1 -12.27 21.62 -0.75
CA MET A 1 -11.53 21.64 0.54
C MET A 1 -10.85 20.28 0.73
N LYS A 2 -9.53 20.14 0.50
CA LYS A 2 -8.80 18.91 0.85
C LYS A 2 -8.39 19.01 2.32
N LYS A 3 -9.09 18.27 3.18
CA LYS A 3 -8.81 18.22 4.62
C LYS A 3 -7.48 17.47 4.80
N SER A 4 -6.41 18.20 5.07
CA SER A 4 -5.11 17.62 5.47
C SER A 4 -5.27 17.09 6.89
N SER A 5 -5.86 15.91 7.03
CA SER A 5 -5.92 15.25 8.32
C SER A 5 -4.68 14.39 8.48
N ILE A 6 -3.98 14.63 9.59
CA ILE A 6 -2.77 13.96 10.07
C ILE A 6 -2.99 12.45 10.36
N TYR A 7 -4.16 11.90 10.00
CA TYR A 7 -4.38 10.47 10.05
C TYR A 7 -3.51 9.78 9.01
N THR A 8 -2.55 8.99 9.49
CA THR A 8 -1.85 7.98 8.70
C THR A 8 -2.90 7.02 8.15
N TYR A 9 -3.47 7.37 7.00
CA TYR A 9 -4.50 6.56 6.35
C TYR A 9 -3.89 5.21 5.98
N LEU A 10 -4.37 4.19 6.67
CA LEU A 10 -4.17 2.79 6.34
C LEU A 10 -4.93 2.50 5.04
N LEU A 11 -4.18 2.55 3.93
CA LEU A 11 -4.70 2.37 2.59
C LEU A 11 -5.21 0.93 2.42
N ASN A 12 -6.41 0.78 1.90
CA ASN A 12 -6.83 -0.51 1.35
C ASN A 12 -6.11 -0.79 0.02
N ARG A 13 -6.36 -1.98 -0.55
CA ARG A 13 -5.79 -2.40 -1.84
C ARG A 13 -6.01 -1.37 -2.96
N GLU A 14 -7.22 -0.84 -3.10
CA GLU A 14 -7.57 0.08 -4.18
C GLU A 14 -6.89 1.43 -3.98
N GLU A 15 -6.91 1.96 -2.75
CA GLU A 15 -6.22 3.19 -2.39
C GLU A 15 -4.68 3.06 -2.55
N ALA A 16 -4.11 1.89 -2.26
CA ALA A 16 -2.69 1.63 -2.43
C ALA A 16 -2.29 1.53 -3.90
N ALA A 17 -3.12 0.89 -4.73
CA ALA A 17 -2.93 0.81 -6.17
C ALA A 17 -3.03 2.19 -6.82
N ASP A 18 -4.06 2.97 -6.46
CA ASP A 18 -4.25 4.35 -6.92
C ASP A 18 -3.08 5.25 -6.49
N TYR A 19 -2.63 5.12 -5.24
CA TYR A 19 -1.47 5.88 -4.73
C TYR A 19 -0.17 5.61 -5.52
N LEU A 20 0.01 4.38 -6.01
CA LEU A 20 1.16 3.99 -6.82
C LEU A 20 0.96 4.22 -8.32
N GLY A 21 -0.25 4.61 -8.75
CA GLY A 21 -0.58 4.79 -10.16
C GLY A 21 -0.60 3.48 -10.96
N ILE A 22 -0.88 2.35 -10.32
CA ILE A 22 -0.94 1.03 -10.96
C ILE A 22 -2.33 0.42 -10.83
N ASP A 23 -2.63 -0.56 -11.68
CA ASP A 23 -3.88 -1.28 -11.55
C ASP A 23 -3.87 -2.23 -10.30
N PRO A 24 -5.02 -2.47 -9.65
CA PRO A 24 -5.08 -3.31 -8.45
C PRO A 24 -4.63 -4.77 -8.65
N LYS A 25 -4.70 -5.30 -9.87
CA LYS A 25 -4.27 -6.66 -10.19
C LYS A 25 -2.74 -6.74 -10.26
N SER A 26 -2.10 -5.74 -10.82
CA SER A 26 -0.64 -5.56 -10.75
C SER A 26 -0.20 -5.32 -9.31
N PHE A 27 -0.94 -4.52 -8.54
CA PHE A 27 -0.67 -4.35 -7.12
C PHE A 27 -0.66 -5.70 -6.39
N ASP A 28 -1.70 -6.52 -6.56
CA ASP A 28 -1.73 -7.85 -5.94
C ASP A 28 -0.54 -8.72 -6.39
N LYS A 29 -0.17 -8.69 -7.68
CA LYS A 29 0.95 -9.49 -8.21
C LYS A 29 2.31 -9.13 -7.60
N TYR A 30 2.59 -7.85 -7.37
CA TYR A 30 3.92 -7.41 -6.94
C TYR A 30 4.02 -7.16 -5.43
N PHE A 31 2.94 -6.67 -4.82
CA PHE A 31 2.91 -6.26 -3.42
C PHE A 31 2.32 -7.33 -2.52
N ARG A 32 1.21 -7.98 -2.92
CA ARG A 32 0.54 -9.01 -2.09
C ARG A 32 1.30 -10.33 -2.09
N SER A 33 1.99 -10.65 -3.18
CA SER A 33 2.82 -11.85 -3.32
C SER A 33 4.15 -11.78 -2.56
N SER A 34 4.54 -10.61 -2.03
CA SER A 34 5.79 -10.46 -1.28
C SER A 34 5.53 -10.45 0.23
N ASP A 35 6.16 -11.39 0.95
CA ASP A 35 6.10 -11.43 2.42
C ASP A 35 6.91 -10.31 3.09
N THR A 36 7.72 -9.58 2.32
CA THR A 36 8.56 -8.49 2.84
C THR A 36 7.81 -7.17 3.00
N LEU A 37 6.64 -7.03 2.38
CA LEU A 37 5.82 -5.83 2.51
C LEU A 37 5.12 -5.78 3.87
N LYS A 38 5.40 -4.73 4.64
CA LYS A 38 4.71 -4.51 5.92
C LYS A 38 3.24 -4.18 5.68
N ARG A 39 2.37 -5.03 6.22
CA ARG A 39 0.90 -4.94 6.13
C ARG A 39 0.27 -5.04 7.51
N PHE A 40 -0.81 -4.29 7.71
CA PHE A 40 -1.63 -4.34 8.90
C PHE A 40 -2.87 -5.19 8.60
N MET A 41 -3.08 -6.23 9.39
CA MET A 41 -4.30 -7.03 9.32
C MET A 41 -5.36 -6.38 10.23
N ILE A 42 -6.46 -5.92 9.63
CA ILE A 42 -7.64 -5.48 10.37
C ILE A 42 -8.76 -6.50 10.08
N GLY A 43 -8.90 -7.46 10.98
CA GLY A 43 -9.72 -8.65 10.75
C GLY A 43 -9.20 -9.46 9.57
N LYS A 44 -10.00 -9.58 8.50
CA LYS A 44 -9.62 -10.27 7.25
C LYS A 44 -9.11 -9.32 6.15
N ARG A 45 -9.01 -8.02 6.43
CA ARG A 45 -8.61 -7.01 5.44
C ARG A 45 -7.18 -6.57 5.68
N GLU A 46 -6.38 -6.55 4.64
CA GLU A 46 -5.04 -5.98 4.67
C GLU A 46 -5.09 -4.47 4.46
N ARG A 47 -4.19 -3.79 5.16
CA ARG A 47 -4.01 -2.35 5.08
C ARG A 47 -2.53 -1.99 4.98
N PHE A 48 -2.25 -0.94 4.22
CA PHE A 48 -0.88 -0.52 3.89
C PHE A 48 -0.65 0.93 4.32
N THR A 49 0.55 1.23 4.80
CA THR A 49 0.97 2.62 4.99
C THR A 49 1.71 3.11 3.76
N ARG A 50 1.59 4.41 3.46
CA ARG A 50 2.33 5.05 2.36
C ARG A 50 3.85 4.85 2.48
N SER A 51 4.38 4.90 3.71
CA SER A 51 5.80 4.64 3.98
C SER A 51 6.20 3.21 3.62
N ALA A 52 5.44 2.20 4.04
CA ALA A 52 5.76 0.81 3.72
C ALA A 52 5.71 0.51 2.22
N LEU A 53 4.76 1.12 1.50
CA LEU A 53 4.68 1.01 0.05
C LEU A 53 5.92 1.63 -0.62
N MET A 54 6.32 2.83 -0.19
CA MET A 54 7.50 3.50 -0.75
C MET A 54 8.81 2.79 -0.40
N ASP A 55 8.95 2.30 0.84
CA ASP A 55 10.09 1.49 1.26
C ASP A 55 10.20 0.20 0.44
N PHE A 56 9.07 -0.41 0.10
CA PHE A 56 9.02 -1.61 -0.72
C PHE A 56 9.46 -1.33 -2.16
N VAL A 57 8.94 -0.25 -2.76
CA VAL A 57 9.33 0.21 -4.09
C VAL A 57 10.83 0.49 -4.12
N ALA A 58 11.34 1.27 -3.16
CA ALA A 58 12.77 1.61 -3.07
C ALA A 58 13.69 0.39 -2.94
N LYS A 59 13.22 -0.69 -2.30
CA LYS A 59 14.00 -1.93 -2.12
C LYS A 59 13.97 -2.89 -3.31
N ASN A 60 12.92 -2.86 -4.14
CA ASN A 60 12.72 -3.84 -5.22
C ASN A 60 12.96 -3.25 -6.63
N LEU A 61 13.05 -1.92 -6.76
CA LEU A 61 13.30 -1.22 -8.04
C LEU A 61 14.71 -0.63 -8.14
N VAL A 62 15.61 -0.94 -7.20
CA VAL A 62 17.06 -0.61 -7.26
C VAL A 62 17.85 -1.87 -7.57
#